data_AF-A0A257A3A0-F1
#
_entry.id   AF-A0A257A3A0-F1
#
_cell.length_a   1.000
_cell.length_b   1.000
_cell.length_c   1.000
_cell.angle_alpha   90.00
_cell.angle_beta   90.00
_cell.angle_gamma   90.00
#
_symmetry.space_group_name_H-M   'P 1'
#
loop_
_entity.id
_entity.type
_entity.pdbx_description
1 polymer ?
#
loop_
_entity_poly.entity_id
_entity_poly.type
_entity_poly.pdbx_seq_one_letter_code
_entity_poly.pdbx_strand_id
1 'polypeptide(L)'
;MKVETKRKIIIFKIIIFIAGGIFFLAVFPMLFNFHGNTHGEILNTSPISDQNPPVTTKEYGNPFYEDMRGEWISASTKIWLNATDDDSGVHYTHYEAWRDSDGDGIFETLEKNVTIYDGGAGDYNPSYGIISTYFNLSNSCHHEIIFYSVDYAGNTESHMSGTLYAEWNYPFQPNGDHIVDDGRMIFGSSPAIANLCVNEKGGEPDANLEIVCGSDEMANYYPAIKKYSNDGIWRCFDSAGNVEWATPTRTDQARSSPAIADIDG
;
A
#
# COMPACT_ATOMS: atom_id res chain seq x y z
N MET A 1 -6.40 36.90 -82.13
CA MET A 1 -6.02 35.49 -81.83
C MET A 1 -5.68 35.38 -80.35
N LYS A 2 -6.69 35.22 -79.46
CA LYS A 2 -6.51 35.31 -77.99
C LYS A 2 -7.57 34.48 -77.23
N VAL A 3 -7.94 33.32 -77.77
CA VAL A 3 -9.00 32.44 -77.22
C VAL A 3 -8.47 31.06 -76.78
N GLU A 4 -7.28 30.63 -77.24
CA GLU A 4 -6.75 29.31 -76.89
C GLU A 4 -6.11 29.21 -75.49
N THR A 5 -5.60 30.31 -74.92
CA THR A 5 -4.86 30.27 -73.64
C THR A 5 -5.79 30.11 -72.42
N LYS A 6 -7.03 30.62 -72.48
CA LYS A 6 -7.99 30.50 -71.36
C LYS A 6 -8.60 29.09 -71.24
N ARG A 7 -8.77 28.36 -72.35
CA ARG A 7 -9.32 26.98 -72.32
C ARG A 7 -8.34 25.97 -71.71
N LYS A 8 -7.04 26.08 -71.99
CA LYS A 8 -6.01 25.17 -71.42
C LYS A 8 -5.85 25.30 -69.90
N ILE A 9 -5.95 26.51 -69.36
CA ILE A 9 -5.82 26.77 -67.90
C ILE A 9 -7.03 26.23 -67.12
N ILE A 10 -8.24 26.31 -67.68
CA ILE A 10 -9.46 25.79 -67.04
C ILE A 10 -9.43 24.25 -67.02
N ILE A 11 -9.01 23.62 -68.12
CA ILE A 11 -8.90 22.16 -68.21
C ILE A 11 -7.81 21.63 -67.26
N PHE A 12 -6.67 22.30 -67.14
CA PHE A 12 -5.59 21.90 -66.23
C PHE A 12 -5.98 22.03 -64.74
N LYS A 13 -6.76 23.05 -64.37
CA LYS A 13 -7.30 23.21 -63.01
C LYS A 13 -8.37 22.16 -62.66
N ILE A 14 -9.19 21.73 -63.64
CA ILE A 14 -10.20 20.68 -63.45
C ILE A 14 -9.55 19.30 -63.27
N ILE A 15 -8.50 19.00 -64.04
CA ILE A 15 -7.78 17.71 -63.94
C ILE A 15 -7.07 17.57 -62.58
N ILE A 16 -6.48 18.65 -62.04
CA ILE A 16 -5.83 18.64 -60.71
C ILE A 16 -6.86 18.45 -59.58
N PHE A 17 -8.06 19.05 -59.70
CA PHE A 17 -9.13 18.90 -58.71
C PHE A 17 -9.74 17.48 -58.71
N ILE A 18 -9.86 16.87 -59.89
CA ILE A 18 -10.35 15.49 -60.05
C ILE A 18 -9.30 14.46 -59.59
N ALA A 19 -8.02 14.68 -59.88
CA ALA A 19 -6.93 13.79 -59.42
C ALA A 19 -6.74 13.85 -57.89
N GLY A 20 -6.87 15.03 -57.28
CA GLY A 20 -6.83 15.19 -55.82
C GLY A 20 -8.04 14.57 -55.09
N GLY A 21 -9.25 14.66 -55.69
CA GLY A 21 -10.46 14.05 -55.13
C GLY A 21 -10.48 12.52 -55.23
N ILE A 22 -9.93 11.94 -56.31
CA ILE A 22 -9.83 10.48 -56.48
C ILE A 22 -8.75 9.89 -55.54
N PHE A 23 -7.67 10.62 -55.27
CA PHE A 23 -6.66 10.20 -54.28
C PHE A 23 -7.21 10.25 -52.83
N PHE A 24 -8.10 11.19 -52.53
CA PHE A 24 -8.78 11.26 -51.23
C PHE A 24 -9.88 10.21 -51.04
N LEU A 25 -10.49 9.70 -52.12
CA LEU A 25 -11.52 8.66 -52.06
C LEU A 25 -10.95 7.23 -52.06
N ALA A 26 -9.75 7.01 -52.61
CA ALA A 26 -9.14 5.68 -52.69
C ALA A 26 -8.21 5.33 -51.51
N VAL A 27 -7.67 6.32 -50.80
CA VAL A 27 -6.70 6.10 -49.70
C VAL A 27 -7.33 6.25 -48.31
N PHE A 28 -8.39 7.05 -48.18
CA PHE A 28 -9.12 7.21 -46.91
C PHE A 28 -9.76 5.90 -46.37
N PRO A 29 -10.17 4.93 -47.20
CA PRO A 29 -10.65 3.63 -46.69
C PRO A 29 -9.53 2.67 -46.27
N MET A 30 -8.25 2.95 -46.57
CA MET A 30 -7.13 2.06 -46.22
C MET A 30 -6.49 2.39 -44.86
N LEU A 31 -6.79 3.57 -44.29
CA LEU A 31 -6.35 3.99 -42.95
C LEU A 31 -7.42 3.78 -41.87
N PHE A 32 -8.66 3.54 -42.27
CA PHE A 32 -9.72 3.10 -41.39
C PHE A 32 -10.09 1.68 -41.79
N ASN A 33 -9.67 0.69 -41.00
CA ASN A 33 -10.24 -0.64 -41.02
C ASN A 33 -11.73 -0.57 -40.61
N PHE A 34 -12.60 -0.11 -41.51
CA PHE A 34 -14.03 -0.41 -41.43
C PHE A 34 -14.18 -1.87 -41.89
N HIS A 35 -13.86 -2.80 -40.99
CA HIS A 35 -14.43 -4.14 -41.11
C HIS A 35 -15.94 -3.99 -40.95
N GLY A 36 -16.65 -4.40 -41.99
CA GLY A 36 -18.02 -4.01 -42.24
C GLY A 36 -18.99 -4.53 -41.20
N ASN A 37 -19.90 -3.64 -40.78
CA ASN A 37 -21.19 -4.02 -40.22
C ASN A 37 -22.26 -3.65 -41.24
N THR A 38 -22.43 -4.51 -42.25
CA THR A 38 -23.70 -4.62 -42.97
C THR A 38 -24.58 -5.55 -42.16
N HIS A 39 -25.84 -5.16 -41.97
CA HIS A 39 -26.87 -5.70 -41.07
C HIS A 39 -27.01 -4.87 -39.79
N GLY A 40 -28.22 -4.37 -39.56
CA GLY A 40 -28.61 -3.58 -38.39
C GLY A 40 -28.61 -4.42 -37.12
N GLU A 41 -27.43 -4.89 -36.72
CA GLU A 41 -27.22 -5.31 -35.35
C GLU A 41 -27.25 -4.05 -34.50
N ILE A 42 -28.15 -4.04 -33.53
CA ILE A 42 -28.10 -3.09 -32.42
C ILE A 42 -26.70 -3.28 -31.84
N LEU A 43 -25.87 -2.24 -31.93
CA LEU A 43 -24.61 -2.20 -31.19
C LEU A 43 -25.03 -2.15 -29.72
N ASN A 44 -25.22 -3.31 -29.09
CA ASN A 44 -25.19 -3.43 -27.64
C ASN A 44 -23.72 -3.23 -27.23
N THR A 45 -23.20 -2.01 -27.42
CA THR A 45 -22.20 -1.55 -26.47
C THR A 45 -22.96 -1.47 -25.17
N SER A 46 -22.91 -2.53 -24.38
CA SER A 46 -23.09 -2.37 -22.94
C SER A 46 -22.19 -1.19 -22.59
N PRO A 47 -22.70 -0.14 -21.90
CA PRO A 47 -21.81 0.87 -21.36
C PRO A 47 -20.69 0.12 -20.65
N ILE A 48 -19.45 0.53 -20.86
CA ILE A 48 -18.32 -0.04 -20.12
C ILE A 48 -18.74 0.10 -18.66
N SER A 49 -19.12 -1.01 -18.04
CA SER A 49 -19.47 -1.01 -16.64
C SER A 49 -18.18 -0.66 -15.95
N ASP A 50 -18.18 0.44 -15.22
CA ASP A 50 -17.05 0.79 -14.37
C ASP A 50 -16.66 -0.43 -13.53
N GLN A 51 -15.36 -0.74 -13.52
CA GLN A 51 -14.76 -1.86 -12.78
C GLN A 51 -13.71 -1.37 -11.77
N ASN A 52 -13.44 -0.07 -11.74
CA ASN A 52 -12.43 0.51 -10.88
C ASN A 52 -13.10 0.92 -9.57
N PRO A 53 -12.57 0.51 -8.41
CA PRO A 53 -13.10 1.00 -7.15
C PRO A 53 -12.68 2.46 -6.90
N PRO A 54 -13.45 3.19 -6.05
CA PRO A 54 -13.03 4.49 -5.55
C PRO A 54 -11.69 4.47 -4.82
N VAL A 55 -11.12 5.66 -4.64
CA VAL A 55 -9.96 5.92 -3.78
C VAL A 55 -10.37 6.85 -2.65
N THR A 56 -10.07 6.47 -1.41
CA THR A 56 -10.33 7.29 -0.21
C THR A 56 -9.02 7.73 0.46
N THR A 57 -8.87 9.03 0.75
CA THR A 57 -7.77 9.56 1.56
C THR A 57 -8.22 9.92 2.97
N LYS A 58 -7.33 9.72 3.95
CA LYS A 58 -7.53 10.06 5.37
C LYS A 58 -6.63 11.24 5.76
N GLU A 59 -7.19 12.25 6.41
CA GLU A 59 -6.44 13.41 6.91
C GLU A 59 -6.88 13.82 8.32
N TYR A 60 -5.95 14.30 9.16
CA TYR A 60 -6.27 14.82 10.49
C TYR A 60 -6.31 16.34 10.54
N GLY A 61 -7.33 16.89 11.18
CA GLY A 61 -7.38 18.28 11.59
C GLY A 61 -6.52 18.56 12.82
N ASN A 62 -6.57 19.80 13.31
CA ASN A 62 -5.89 20.16 14.56
C ASN A 62 -6.77 19.87 15.79
N PRO A 63 -6.19 19.47 16.94
CA PRO A 63 -4.75 19.22 17.16
C PRO A 63 -4.31 17.85 16.64
N PHE A 64 -3.14 17.79 16.01
CA PHE A 64 -2.52 16.56 15.54
C PHE A 64 -1.01 16.63 15.80
N TYR A 65 -0.43 15.54 16.27
CA TYR A 65 0.99 15.40 16.52
C TYR A 65 1.46 14.03 16.06
N GLU A 66 2.61 13.97 15.40
CA GLU A 66 3.19 12.73 14.90
C GLU A 66 4.65 12.62 15.37
N ASP A 67 5.01 11.44 15.84
CA ASP A 67 6.39 11.10 16.19
C ASP A 67 6.71 9.67 15.75
N MET A 68 7.92 9.19 16.08
CA MET A 68 8.35 7.83 15.74
C MET A 68 7.50 6.71 16.36
N ARG A 69 6.61 7.02 17.31
CA ARG A 69 5.72 6.06 17.98
C ARG A 69 4.33 6.01 17.35
N GLY A 70 3.97 7.00 16.52
CA GLY A 70 2.72 7.01 15.77
C GLY A 70 2.02 8.36 15.72
N GLU A 71 0.73 8.29 15.38
CA GLU A 71 -0.18 9.42 15.19
C GLU A 71 -0.96 9.71 16.49
N TRP A 72 -0.86 10.93 17.01
CA TRP A 72 -1.49 11.36 18.25
C TRP A 72 -2.55 12.44 17.97
N ILE A 73 -3.80 12.13 18.32
CA ILE A 73 -4.96 13.01 18.16
C ILE A 73 -5.69 13.21 19.49
N SER A 74 -6.59 14.19 19.52
CA SER A 74 -7.50 14.42 20.65
C SER A 74 -8.95 14.16 20.24
N ALA A 75 -9.86 14.09 21.21
CA ALA A 75 -11.30 14.03 20.91
C ALA A 75 -11.82 15.25 20.10
N SER A 76 -11.09 16.37 20.11
CA SER A 76 -11.44 17.55 19.30
C SER A 76 -10.93 17.49 17.86
N THR A 77 -10.04 16.54 17.55
CA THR A 77 -9.43 16.38 16.24
C THR A 77 -10.45 15.80 15.26
N LYS A 78 -10.68 16.51 14.16
CA LYS A 78 -11.52 16.01 13.06
C LYS A 78 -10.70 15.05 12.21
N ILE A 79 -11.26 13.89 11.92
CA ILE A 79 -10.69 12.90 11.01
C ILE A 79 -11.49 13.00 9.72
N TRP A 80 -10.85 13.47 8.66
CA TRP A 80 -11.45 13.65 7.35
C TRP A 80 -11.23 12.42 6.49
N LEU A 81 -12.29 12.00 5.79
CA LEU A 81 -12.27 10.99 4.75
C LEU A 81 -12.76 11.65 3.46
N ASN A 82 -11.92 11.65 2.43
CA ASN A 82 -12.23 12.22 1.12
C ASN A 82 -12.16 11.11 0.08
N ALA A 83 -13.28 10.81 -0.57
CA ALA A 83 -13.40 9.75 -1.55
C ALA A 83 -13.70 10.31 -2.94
N THR A 84 -12.98 9.81 -3.94
CA THR A 84 -13.17 10.15 -5.35
C THR A 84 -13.12 8.89 -6.20
N ASP A 85 -13.86 8.90 -7.30
CA ASP A 85 -13.80 7.89 -8.34
C ASP A 85 -13.84 8.58 -9.71
N ASP A 86 -13.00 8.12 -10.63
CA ASP A 86 -12.80 8.78 -11.93
C ASP A 86 -13.82 8.30 -13.00
N ASP A 87 -14.56 7.24 -12.72
CA ASP A 87 -15.45 6.58 -13.68
C ASP A 87 -16.94 6.77 -13.30
N SER A 88 -17.52 5.93 -12.44
CA SER A 88 -18.95 6.03 -12.07
C SER A 88 -19.25 6.99 -10.93
N GLY A 89 -18.21 7.45 -10.21
CA GLY A 89 -18.34 8.32 -9.06
C GLY A 89 -18.65 7.54 -7.77
N VAL A 90 -18.32 8.13 -6.63
CA VAL A 90 -18.54 7.49 -5.32
C VAL A 90 -20.03 7.50 -4.96
N HIS A 91 -20.59 6.35 -4.59
CA HIS A 91 -21.96 6.21 -4.11
C HIS A 91 -22.05 6.35 -2.59
N TYR A 92 -21.14 5.72 -1.85
CA TYR A 92 -21.06 5.89 -0.40
C TYR A 92 -19.66 5.62 0.15
N THR A 93 -19.37 6.22 1.30
CA THR A 93 -18.19 5.93 2.13
C THR A 93 -18.66 5.36 3.46
N HIS A 94 -18.06 4.27 3.89
CA HIS A 94 -18.30 3.65 5.19
C HIS A 94 -17.06 3.74 6.06
N TYR A 95 -17.25 4.00 7.36
CA TYR A 95 -16.15 3.94 8.32
C TYR A 95 -16.58 3.33 9.65
N GLU A 96 -15.61 2.68 10.26
CA GLU A 96 -15.66 2.15 11.61
C GLU A 96 -14.48 2.69 12.43
N ALA A 97 -14.72 2.91 13.71
CA ALA A 97 -13.66 3.22 14.67
C ALA A 97 -13.77 2.27 15.84
N TRP A 98 -12.71 1.52 16.09
CA TRP A 98 -12.57 0.57 17.18
C TRP A 98 -11.58 1.10 18.19
N ARG A 99 -11.81 0.87 19.48
CA ARG A 99 -10.88 1.25 20.55
C ARG A 99 -10.39 0.03 21.30
N ASP A 100 -9.15 0.12 21.73
CA ASP A 100 -8.54 -0.76 22.73
C ASP A 100 -8.95 -0.22 24.11
N SER A 101 -9.84 -0.93 24.81
CA SER A 101 -10.40 -0.44 26.08
C SER A 101 -9.56 -0.77 27.31
N ASP A 102 -8.69 -1.77 27.24
CA ASP A 102 -7.90 -2.25 28.38
C ASP A 102 -6.37 -2.10 28.20
N GLY A 103 -5.94 -1.66 27.02
CA GLY A 103 -4.56 -1.31 26.69
C GLY A 103 -3.70 -2.52 26.32
N ASP A 104 -4.31 -3.64 25.91
CA ASP A 104 -3.60 -4.87 25.57
C ASP A 104 -3.17 -4.95 24.09
N GLY A 105 -3.53 -3.95 23.29
CA GLY A 105 -3.24 -3.88 21.86
C GLY A 105 -4.26 -4.59 20.97
N ILE A 106 -5.37 -5.07 21.53
CA ILE A 106 -6.52 -5.62 20.82
C ILE A 106 -7.59 -4.52 20.70
N PHE A 107 -8.27 -4.43 19.55
CA PHE A 107 -9.33 -3.44 19.31
C PHE A 107 -10.70 -4.13 19.34
N GLU A 108 -11.31 -4.22 20.51
CA GLU A 108 -12.53 -5.00 20.75
C GLU A 108 -13.80 -4.16 20.94
N THR A 109 -13.67 -2.84 21.07
CA THR A 109 -14.82 -1.96 21.33
C THR A 109 -15.13 -1.02 20.17
N LEU A 110 -16.25 -1.26 19.49
CA LEU A 110 -16.76 -0.40 18.42
C LEU A 110 -17.29 0.94 18.97
N GLU A 111 -16.69 2.04 18.53
CA GLU A 111 -17.13 3.41 18.86
C GLU A 111 -17.96 4.06 17.75
N LYS A 112 -17.58 3.86 16.49
CA LYS A 112 -18.26 4.40 15.30
C LYS A 112 -18.52 3.30 14.29
N ASN A 113 -19.69 3.34 13.65
CA ASN A 113 -20.04 2.54 12.47
C ASN A 113 -21.06 3.37 11.69
N VAL A 114 -20.64 3.98 10.58
CA VAL A 114 -21.44 4.95 9.84
C VAL A 114 -21.22 4.81 8.35
N THR A 115 -22.32 4.86 7.59
CA THR A 115 -22.31 4.98 6.12
C THR A 115 -22.81 6.37 5.72
N ILE A 116 -22.04 7.06 4.89
CA ILE A 116 -22.38 8.36 4.30
C ILE A 116 -22.58 8.16 2.80
N TYR A 117 -23.75 8.52 2.30
CA TYR A 117 -24.07 8.49 0.87
C TYR A 117 -23.72 9.82 0.21
N ASP A 118 -23.34 9.79 -1.06
CA ASP A 118 -23.10 10.96 -1.90
C ASP A 118 -24.33 11.89 -1.93
N GLY A 119 -24.10 13.18 -1.64
CA GLY A 119 -25.16 14.18 -1.47
C GLY A 119 -26.06 13.97 -0.24
N GLY A 120 -25.71 13.02 0.63
CA GLY A 120 -26.42 12.67 1.84
C GLY A 120 -26.03 13.54 3.05
N ALA A 121 -26.68 13.28 4.18
CA ALA A 121 -26.33 13.95 5.43
C ALA A 121 -24.93 13.51 5.90
N GLY A 122 -24.05 14.48 6.15
CA GLY A 122 -22.66 14.22 6.56
C GLY A 122 -21.65 14.20 5.41
N ASP A 123 -22.13 14.34 4.17
CA ASP A 123 -21.29 14.70 3.03
C ASP A 123 -21.21 16.23 2.92
N TYR A 124 -19.98 16.75 3.00
CA TYR A 124 -19.67 18.17 2.94
C TYR A 124 -19.18 18.61 1.56
N ASN A 125 -19.09 17.69 0.58
CA ASN A 125 -18.85 18.04 -0.81
C ASN A 125 -20.17 17.96 -1.60
N PRO A 126 -20.66 19.06 -2.20
CA PRO A 126 -21.90 19.04 -2.96
C PRO A 126 -21.74 18.48 -4.39
N SER A 127 -20.53 18.07 -4.78
CA SER A 127 -20.24 17.59 -6.14
C SER A 127 -20.62 16.12 -6.26
N TYR A 128 -21.43 15.80 -7.26
CA TYR A 128 -21.83 14.42 -7.55
C TYR A 128 -20.61 13.49 -7.68
N GLY A 129 -20.68 12.33 -7.04
CA GLY A 129 -19.65 11.30 -7.12
C GLY A 129 -18.38 11.61 -6.32
N ILE A 130 -18.41 12.60 -5.42
CA ILE A 130 -17.29 12.94 -4.53
C ILE A 130 -17.82 13.10 -3.12
N ILE A 131 -17.31 12.30 -2.19
CA ILE A 131 -17.71 12.38 -0.78
C ILE A 131 -16.58 13.02 0.02
N SER A 132 -16.91 14.02 0.84
CA SER A 132 -16.01 14.54 1.87
C SER A 132 -16.72 14.53 3.21
N THR A 133 -16.27 13.69 4.13
CA THR A 133 -16.88 13.56 5.45
C THR A 133 -15.85 13.68 6.55
N TYR A 134 -16.29 14.03 7.75
CA TYR A 134 -15.43 13.97 8.93
C TYR A 134 -16.17 13.48 10.16
N PHE A 135 -15.42 12.90 11.08
CA PHE A 135 -15.90 12.52 12.38
C PHE A 135 -14.86 12.83 13.47
N ASN A 136 -15.33 12.75 14.72
CA ASN A 136 -14.51 12.89 15.90
C ASN A 136 -14.63 11.61 16.74
N LEU A 137 -13.54 11.24 17.39
CA LEU A 137 -13.54 10.20 18.41
C LEU A 137 -13.92 10.81 19.76
N SER A 138 -14.63 10.04 20.56
CA SER A 138 -15.19 10.49 21.84
C SER A 138 -14.19 10.32 22.98
N ASN A 139 -13.24 9.39 22.81
CA ASN A 139 -12.28 9.00 23.83
C ASN A 139 -10.85 9.29 23.37
N SER A 140 -9.98 9.70 24.30
CA SER A 140 -8.55 9.89 24.06
C SER A 140 -7.77 8.63 24.46
N CYS A 141 -7.93 7.55 23.70
CA CYS A 141 -7.22 6.28 23.87
C CYS A 141 -6.73 5.74 22.51
N HIS A 142 -6.19 4.53 22.47
CA HIS A 142 -5.72 3.91 21.24
C HIS A 142 -6.92 3.45 20.40
N HIS A 143 -6.93 3.78 19.10
CA HIS A 143 -8.01 3.46 18.19
C HIS A 143 -7.47 2.89 16.88
N GLU A 144 -8.26 2.00 16.29
CA GLU A 144 -8.14 1.53 14.92
C GLU A 144 -9.29 2.13 14.10
N ILE A 145 -8.98 2.65 12.92
CA ILE A 145 -9.96 3.24 12.01
C ILE A 145 -9.94 2.44 10.72
N ILE A 146 -11.11 1.94 10.34
CA ILE A 146 -11.31 1.16 9.12
C ILE A 146 -12.28 1.94 8.25
N PHE A 147 -11.96 2.13 6.97
CA PHE A 147 -12.83 2.81 6.03
C PHE A 147 -12.72 2.20 4.64
N TYR A 148 -13.78 2.37 3.86
CA TYR A 148 -13.82 2.01 2.44
C TYR A 148 -14.92 2.80 1.74
N SER A 149 -14.79 2.96 0.43
CA SER A 149 -15.82 3.58 -0.41
C SER A 149 -16.32 2.62 -1.49
N VAL A 150 -17.55 2.83 -1.93
CA VAL A 150 -18.20 2.07 -3.01
C VAL A 150 -18.74 3.04 -4.04
N ASP A 151 -18.50 2.74 -5.32
CA ASP A 151 -18.98 3.56 -6.44
C ASP A 151 -20.43 3.24 -6.84
N TYR A 152 -20.94 3.95 -7.85
CA TYR A 152 -22.29 3.72 -8.39
C TYR A 152 -22.41 2.44 -9.25
N ALA A 153 -21.29 1.88 -9.72
CA ALA A 153 -21.25 0.59 -10.40
C ALA A 153 -21.16 -0.63 -9.46
N GLY A 154 -20.96 -0.39 -8.16
CA GLY A 154 -20.84 -1.39 -7.11
C GLY A 154 -19.41 -1.88 -6.84
N ASN A 155 -18.37 -1.27 -7.43
CA ASN A 155 -16.99 -1.61 -7.08
C ASN A 155 -16.65 -1.01 -5.71
N THR A 156 -16.01 -1.83 -4.89
CA THR A 156 -15.69 -1.49 -3.50
C THR A 156 -14.18 -1.35 -3.37
N GLU A 157 -13.74 -0.24 -2.79
CA GLU A 157 -12.36 -0.03 -2.40
C GLU A 157 -11.88 -1.21 -1.57
N SER A 158 -10.81 -1.85 -2.02
CA SER A 158 -10.20 -2.92 -1.24
C SER A 158 -9.73 -2.30 0.06
N HIS A 159 -10.22 -2.82 1.18
CA HIS A 159 -9.84 -2.38 2.52
C HIS A 159 -8.32 -2.23 2.56
N MET A 160 -7.84 -1.00 2.62
CA MET A 160 -6.48 -0.74 3.08
C MET A 160 -6.50 -0.91 4.61
N SER A 161 -6.89 -2.11 5.06
CA SER A 161 -6.30 -2.62 6.29
C SER A 161 -4.83 -2.65 5.94
N GLY A 162 -4.08 -1.69 6.47
CA GLY A 162 -2.63 -1.80 6.52
C GLY A 162 -2.36 -3.09 7.24
N THR A 163 -2.25 -4.18 6.48
CA THR A 163 -1.76 -5.44 7.00
C THR A 163 -0.35 -5.09 7.41
N LEU A 164 -0.11 -5.02 8.71
CA LEU A 164 1.25 -5.06 9.22
C LEU A 164 1.80 -6.41 8.81
N TYR A 165 2.44 -6.45 7.65
CA TYR A 165 3.33 -7.53 7.32
C TYR A 165 4.47 -7.40 8.31
N ALA A 166 4.73 -8.48 9.06
CA ALA A 166 5.99 -8.56 9.79
C ALA A 166 7.09 -8.39 8.75
N GLU A 167 7.70 -7.21 8.68
CA GLU A 167 8.74 -6.89 7.70
C GLU A 167 9.83 -7.95 7.79
N TRP A 168 10.12 -8.39 9.02
CA TRP A 168 11.00 -9.51 9.28
C TRP A 168 10.28 -10.62 10.04
N ASN A 169 10.48 -11.84 9.55
CA ASN A 169 10.12 -13.05 10.26
C ASN A 169 11.32 -14.00 10.21
N TYR A 170 12.10 -14.04 11.29
CA TYR A 170 13.17 -15.01 11.43
C TYR A 170 12.68 -16.23 12.22
N PRO A 171 12.55 -17.42 11.59
CA PRO A 171 12.05 -18.60 12.29
C PRO A 171 13.11 -19.16 13.25
N PHE A 172 12.75 -19.28 14.53
CA PHE A 172 13.59 -19.93 15.54
C PHE A 172 13.44 -21.44 15.49
N GLN A 173 14.48 -22.12 15.96
CA GLN A 173 14.52 -23.57 16.04
C GLN A 173 13.80 -24.06 17.30
N PRO A 174 13.14 -25.23 17.25
CA PRO A 174 12.09 -25.61 18.20
C PRO A 174 12.57 -25.98 19.62
N ASN A 175 13.86 -26.22 19.86
CA ASN A 175 14.37 -26.46 21.21
C ASN A 175 14.62 -25.11 21.91
N GLY A 176 13.74 -24.80 22.86
CA GLY A 176 13.84 -23.75 23.87
C GLY A 176 12.96 -24.11 25.08
N ASP A 177 13.18 -23.50 26.24
CA ASP A 177 12.42 -23.82 27.47
C ASP A 177 10.93 -23.38 27.42
N HIS A 178 10.50 -22.74 26.34
CA HIS A 178 9.13 -22.24 26.12
C HIS A 178 8.43 -23.03 25.01
N ILE A 179 7.75 -24.12 25.39
CA ILE A 179 7.02 -25.04 24.49
C ILE A 179 5.69 -24.44 23.94
N VAL A 180 5.34 -23.18 24.25
CA VAL A 180 3.95 -22.70 24.16
C VAL A 180 3.56 -21.81 22.96
N ASP A 181 4.47 -21.24 22.15
CA ASP A 181 4.08 -20.13 21.24
C ASP A 181 4.28 -20.40 19.73
N ASP A 182 3.81 -21.54 19.19
CA ASP A 182 3.65 -21.75 17.74
C ASP A 182 4.90 -21.45 16.86
N GLY A 183 6.11 -21.53 17.45
CA GLY A 183 7.37 -21.21 16.77
C GLY A 183 7.64 -19.71 16.59
N ARG A 184 6.92 -18.83 17.30
CA ARG A 184 7.13 -17.37 17.37
C ARG A 184 7.66 -16.98 18.75
N MET A 185 8.35 -15.85 18.81
CA MET A 185 9.48 -15.59 19.69
C MET A 185 9.14 -15.06 21.10
N ILE A 186 9.89 -15.55 22.10
CA ILE A 186 10.19 -14.83 23.36
C ILE A 186 11.70 -14.49 23.31
N PHE A 187 12.05 -13.21 23.22
CA PHE A 187 13.44 -12.78 23.40
C PHE A 187 13.78 -12.75 24.89
N GLY A 188 14.84 -13.44 25.29
CA GLY A 188 15.38 -13.36 26.66
C GLY A 188 16.36 -12.21 26.89
N SER A 189 16.91 -11.62 25.82
CA SER A 189 17.84 -10.49 25.89
C SER A 189 17.28 -9.23 25.24
N SER A 190 17.57 -8.05 25.80
CA SER A 190 17.31 -6.79 25.11
C SER A 190 18.32 -6.62 23.96
N PRO A 191 17.89 -6.21 22.76
CA PRO A 191 18.79 -5.98 21.64
C PRO A 191 19.72 -4.79 21.91
N ALA A 192 20.91 -4.82 21.29
CA ALA A 192 21.77 -3.65 21.09
C ALA A 192 21.81 -3.29 19.61
N ILE A 193 21.88 -1.99 19.31
CA ILE A 193 21.90 -1.48 17.94
C ILE A 193 23.18 -0.65 17.77
N ALA A 194 23.95 -0.92 16.73
CA ALA A 194 25.17 -0.19 16.41
C ALA A 194 25.47 -0.29 14.92
N ASN A 195 26.33 0.60 14.41
CA ASN A 195 26.93 0.41 13.09
C ASN A 195 28.13 -0.52 13.23
N LEU A 196 28.00 -1.74 12.71
CA LEU A 196 29.03 -2.77 12.72
C LEU A 196 29.75 -2.88 11.37
N CYS A 197 29.27 -2.16 10.34
CA CYS A 197 29.79 -2.21 8.98
C CYS A 197 29.79 -3.65 8.41
N VAL A 198 28.77 -4.46 8.69
CA VAL A 198 28.69 -5.85 8.22
C VAL A 198 27.50 -6.04 7.30
N ASN A 199 27.77 -6.31 6.01
CA ASN A 199 26.76 -6.45 4.94
C ASN A 199 27.08 -7.62 4.00
N GLU A 200 27.45 -8.78 4.56
CA GLU A 200 27.77 -9.98 3.80
C GLU A 200 26.53 -10.72 3.27
N LYS A 201 25.31 -10.33 3.69
CA LYS A 201 24.09 -11.13 3.56
C LYS A 201 22.85 -10.37 3.10
N GLY A 202 22.93 -9.58 2.06
CA GLY A 202 21.73 -8.96 1.52
C GLY A 202 22.05 -8.00 0.40
N GLY A 203 21.12 -7.10 0.14
CA GLY A 203 21.32 -5.95 -0.75
C GLY A 203 21.28 -4.62 -0.01
N GLU A 204 21.43 -4.61 1.32
CA GLU A 204 21.29 -3.35 2.06
C GLU A 204 22.44 -2.37 1.79
N PRO A 205 22.16 -1.06 1.81
CA PRO A 205 23.18 -0.03 1.82
C PRO A 205 23.90 0.03 3.18
N ASP A 206 25.23 0.24 3.16
CA ASP A 206 26.13 0.39 4.32
C ASP A 206 25.76 1.49 5.36
N ALA A 207 24.62 2.17 5.19
CA ALA A 207 24.18 3.30 6.02
C ALA A 207 23.26 2.91 7.18
N ASN A 208 22.75 1.68 7.20
CA ASN A 208 21.78 1.24 8.22
C ASN A 208 22.49 0.58 9.40
N LEU A 209 21.92 0.74 10.60
CA LEU A 209 22.46 0.12 11.82
C LEU A 209 22.03 -1.34 11.91
N GLU A 210 22.91 -2.18 12.44
CA GLU A 210 22.65 -3.58 12.70
C GLU A 210 22.12 -3.82 14.12
N ILE A 211 21.26 -4.83 14.25
CA ILE A 211 20.63 -5.23 15.51
C ILE A 211 21.29 -6.52 15.99
N VAL A 212 21.86 -6.50 17.19
CA VAL A 212 22.42 -7.69 17.83
C VAL A 212 21.56 -8.10 19.00
N CYS A 213 21.10 -9.34 18.99
CA CYS A 213 20.35 -9.92 20.08
C CYS A 213 20.55 -11.42 20.15
N GLY A 214 20.17 -11.98 21.30
CA GLY A 214 20.16 -13.41 21.53
C GLY A 214 18.75 -13.88 21.85
N SER A 215 18.53 -15.17 21.61
CA SER A 215 17.28 -15.86 21.85
C SER A 215 17.41 -16.85 23.01
N ASP A 216 16.27 -17.33 23.51
CA ASP A 216 16.21 -18.40 24.51
C ASP A 216 16.34 -19.80 23.89
N GLU A 217 16.73 -19.90 22.61
CA GLU A 217 17.09 -21.17 21.97
C GLU A 217 18.33 -21.76 22.64
N MET A 218 18.31 -23.07 22.86
CA MET A 218 19.48 -23.81 23.36
C MET A 218 19.47 -25.24 22.84
N ALA A 219 20.61 -25.94 22.90
CA ALA A 219 20.71 -27.35 22.52
C ALA A 219 20.08 -27.66 21.16
N ASN A 220 20.48 -26.89 20.14
CA ASN A 220 19.84 -26.88 18.84
C ASN A 220 20.84 -26.92 17.67
N TYR A 221 20.34 -27.35 16.50
CA TYR A 221 21.03 -27.13 15.24
C TYR A 221 20.71 -25.72 14.75
N TYR A 222 21.73 -24.86 14.72
CA TYR A 222 21.56 -23.48 14.28
C TYR A 222 21.91 -23.36 12.79
N PRO A 223 20.95 -23.04 11.89
CA PRO A 223 21.21 -22.94 10.45
C PRO A 223 22.25 -21.87 10.11
N ALA A 224 22.25 -20.75 10.84
CA ALA A 224 23.16 -19.63 10.62
C ALA A 224 24.65 -20.02 10.77
N ILE A 225 24.97 -20.96 11.67
CA ILE A 225 26.33 -21.49 11.86
C ILE A 225 26.50 -22.92 11.33
N LYS A 226 25.46 -23.49 10.70
CA LYS A 226 25.41 -24.84 10.13
C LYS A 226 25.89 -25.94 11.09
N LYS A 227 25.61 -25.78 12.39
CA LYS A 227 26.19 -26.62 13.45
C LYS A 227 25.20 -26.82 14.60
N TYR A 228 25.26 -28.01 15.21
CA TYR A 228 24.62 -28.28 16.49
C TYR A 228 25.44 -27.73 17.67
N SER A 229 24.78 -27.03 18.58
CA SER A 229 25.41 -26.46 19.78
C SER A 229 24.50 -26.62 20.99
N ASN A 230 25.09 -26.98 22.13
CA ASN A 230 24.41 -26.98 23.43
C ASN A 230 24.21 -25.56 23.97
N ASP A 231 25.03 -24.61 23.50
CA ASP A 231 24.98 -23.22 23.93
C ASP A 231 23.78 -22.48 23.29
N GLY A 232 23.37 -21.38 23.92
CA GLY A 232 22.50 -20.38 23.30
C GLY A 232 23.21 -19.66 22.16
N ILE A 233 22.49 -18.81 21.43
CA ILE A 233 23.00 -18.17 20.20
C ILE A 233 22.85 -16.64 20.22
N TRP A 234 23.89 -15.95 19.77
CA TRP A 234 23.85 -14.54 19.39
C TRP A 234 23.69 -14.41 17.89
N ARG A 235 22.88 -13.44 17.45
CA ARG A 235 22.72 -13.09 16.03
C ARG A 235 22.87 -11.59 15.83
N CYS A 236 23.35 -11.24 14.65
CA CYS A 236 23.32 -9.89 14.11
C CYS A 236 22.40 -9.88 12.90
N PHE A 237 21.45 -8.96 12.92
CA PHE A 237 20.50 -8.74 11.85
C PHE A 237 20.79 -7.40 11.18
N ASP A 238 20.81 -7.40 9.85
CA ASP A 238 20.78 -6.18 9.06
C ASP A 238 19.38 -5.53 9.09
N SER A 239 19.22 -4.35 8.49
CA SER A 239 17.94 -3.63 8.41
C SER A 239 16.84 -4.26 7.54
N ALA A 240 17.12 -5.36 6.85
CA ALA A 240 16.17 -6.12 6.05
C ALA A 240 15.82 -7.49 6.68
N GLY A 241 16.45 -7.83 7.80
CA GLY A 241 16.19 -9.03 8.59
C GLY A 241 17.02 -10.24 8.20
N ASN A 242 18.03 -10.08 7.36
CA ASN A 242 18.96 -11.18 7.11
C ASN A 242 19.96 -11.30 8.27
N VAL A 243 20.43 -12.53 8.50
CA VAL A 243 21.43 -12.79 9.54
C VAL A 243 22.82 -12.61 8.94
N GLU A 244 23.46 -11.51 9.31
CA GLU A 244 24.82 -11.17 8.90
C GLU A 244 25.84 -12.12 9.52
N TRP A 245 25.72 -12.36 10.82
CA TRP A 245 26.49 -13.38 11.51
C TRP A 245 25.73 -13.96 12.70
N ALA A 246 26.18 -15.12 13.15
CA ALA A 246 25.73 -15.75 14.38
C ALA A 246 26.89 -16.43 15.10
N THR A 247 26.85 -16.45 16.44
CA THR A 247 27.90 -17.08 17.26
C THR A 247 27.32 -17.65 18.54
N PRO A 248 27.83 -18.79 19.05
CA PRO A 248 27.41 -19.33 20.35
C PRO A 248 27.67 -18.35 21.50
N THR A 249 26.74 -18.30 22.44
CA THR A 249 26.85 -17.52 23.69
C THR A 249 27.92 -18.05 24.63
N ARG A 250 28.31 -19.33 24.48
CA ARG A 250 29.14 -20.10 25.44
C ARG A 250 28.47 -20.26 26.81
N THR A 251 27.16 -20.06 26.87
CA THR A 251 26.28 -20.31 28.00
C THR A 251 25.07 -21.10 27.52
N ASP A 252 24.21 -21.55 28.43
CA ASP A 252 22.98 -22.26 28.08
C ASP A 252 22.02 -21.40 27.24
N GLN A 253 21.75 -20.16 27.65
CA GLN A 253 20.85 -19.22 26.96
C GLN A 253 21.45 -17.80 26.91
N ALA A 254 20.92 -16.97 26.00
CA ALA A 254 21.26 -15.56 25.91
C ALA A 254 20.41 -14.70 26.87
N ARG A 255 20.58 -14.90 28.19
CA ARG A 255 19.81 -14.15 29.23
C ARG A 255 20.39 -12.78 29.59
N SER A 256 21.62 -12.52 29.17
CA SER A 256 22.27 -11.20 29.32
C SER A 256 21.96 -10.35 28.10
N SER A 257 22.08 -9.02 28.18
CA SER A 257 21.95 -8.17 26.98
C SER A 257 23.33 -7.80 26.45
N PRO A 258 23.56 -7.77 25.11
CA PRO A 258 24.80 -7.29 24.55
C PRO A 258 25.00 -5.80 24.88
N ALA A 259 26.25 -5.43 25.14
CA ALA A 259 26.68 -4.04 25.12
C ALA A 259 27.59 -3.88 23.91
N ILE A 260 27.27 -2.93 23.04
CA ILE A 260 28.03 -2.67 21.82
C ILE A 260 28.44 -1.21 21.83
N ALA A 261 29.74 -1.00 21.73
CA ALA A 261 30.36 0.30 21.60
C ALA A 261 31.66 0.11 20.83
N ASP A 262 32.08 1.16 20.14
CA ASP A 262 33.46 1.31 19.73
C ASP A 262 34.30 1.63 20.97
N ILE A 263 35.05 0.65 21.46
CA ILE A 263 35.78 0.74 22.74
C ILE A 263 37.19 1.29 22.53
N ASP A 264 37.73 1.19 21.32
CA ASP A 264 39.10 1.55 20.97
C ASP A 264 39.24 2.75 20.02
N GLY A 265 38.17 3.18 19.35
CA GLY A 265 38.16 4.35 18.45
C GLY A 265 38.89 4.13 17.13
#